data_AF-A0A259JTD8-F1
#
_entry.id   AF-A0A259JTD8-F1
#
_cell.length_a   1.000
_cell.length_b   1.000
_cell.length_c   1.000
_cell.angle_alpha   90.00
_cell.angle_beta   90.00
_cell.angle_gamma   90.00
#
_symmetry.space_group_name_H-M   'P 1'
#
loop_
_entity.id
_entity.type
_entity.pdbx_description
1 polymer ?
#
loop_
_entity_poly.entity_id
_entity_poly.type
_entity_poly.pdbx_seq_one_letter_code
_entity_poly.pdbx_strand_id
1 'polypeptide(L)'
;MDTTRRRLLGASATALASTAVAMPAIAQTSPEIRWRLTSSFPRQLDTIYGTAQTFAKMVSEATDGKFKIETFPAGEIVPGLQALDAVSAGTVECAQTA
;
A
#
# COMPACT_ATOMS: atom_id res chain seq x y z
N MET A 1 30.10 -5.55 45.94
CA MET A 1 30.85 -4.29 46.03
C MET A 1 31.36 -3.99 44.63
N ASP A 2 30.51 -3.44 43.79
CA ASP A 2 30.29 -1.99 43.61
C ASP A 2 31.10 -1.45 42.42
N THR A 3 30.37 -1.33 41.31
CA THR A 3 30.30 -0.13 40.48
C THR A 3 31.62 0.49 39.98
N THR A 4 31.97 0.20 38.72
CA THR A 4 32.73 1.16 37.89
C THR A 4 32.05 1.32 36.52
N ARG A 5 30.83 1.86 36.55
CA ARG A 5 30.15 2.45 35.39
C ARG A 5 30.71 3.86 35.10
N ARG A 6 32.01 3.97 34.84
CA ARG A 6 32.61 5.27 34.51
C ARG A 6 33.88 5.10 33.67
N ARG A 7 33.71 4.62 32.45
CA ARG A 7 34.76 4.66 31.42
C ARG A 7 34.30 5.26 30.09
N LEU A 8 33.11 5.86 30.07
CA LEU A 8 32.52 6.50 28.88
C LEU A 8 32.61 8.04 28.86
N LEU A 9 33.24 8.65 29.87
CA LEU A 9 33.51 10.10 29.89
C LEU A 9 35.02 10.31 30.03
N GLY A 10 35.76 10.32 28.92
CA GLY A 10 37.17 10.66 28.96
C GLY A 10 37.99 10.22 27.76
N ALA A 11 37.66 10.72 26.56
CA ALA A 11 38.57 10.88 25.42
C ALA A 11 37.78 11.61 24.33
N SER A 12 37.80 12.94 24.33
CA SER A 12 38.58 13.73 23.36
C SER A 12 38.10 13.56 21.92
N ALA A 13 37.40 14.59 21.46
CA ALA A 13 37.08 14.91 20.09
C ALA A 13 38.20 14.54 19.10
N THR A 14 37.95 13.53 18.26
CA THR A 14 38.35 13.40 16.84
C THR A 14 38.17 11.94 16.42
N ALA A 15 36.92 11.53 16.24
CA ALA A 15 36.59 10.42 15.36
C ALA A 15 35.31 10.82 14.64
N LEU A 16 35.44 11.16 13.36
CA LEU A 16 34.37 11.20 12.38
C LEU A 16 33.83 9.76 12.18
N ALA A 17 33.33 9.16 13.24
CA ALA A 17 32.43 8.03 13.16
C ALA A 17 31.04 8.65 13.31
N SER A 18 30.47 9.08 12.19
CA SER A 18 29.05 9.32 12.08
C SER A 18 28.36 8.02 12.48
N THR A 19 28.04 7.90 13.77
CA THR A 19 26.93 7.09 14.21
C THR A 19 25.73 7.67 13.48
N ALA A 20 25.43 7.10 12.31
CA ALA A 20 24.06 6.96 11.88
C ALA A 20 23.38 6.18 13.00
N VAL A 21 23.03 6.88 14.08
CA VAL A 21 21.98 6.47 14.98
C VAL A 21 20.86 6.20 14.00
N ALA A 22 20.53 4.93 13.80
CA ALA A 22 19.32 4.56 13.12
C ALA A 22 18.22 5.29 13.90
N MET A 23 17.85 6.48 13.43
CA MET A 23 16.65 7.13 13.88
C MET A 23 15.59 6.06 13.63
N PRO A 24 14.82 5.66 14.65
CA PRO A 24 13.73 4.74 14.37
C PRO A 24 12.94 5.42 13.25
N ALA A 25 12.46 4.65 12.29
CA ALA A 25 11.52 5.15 11.29
C ALA A 25 10.21 5.50 12.04
N ILE A 26 10.26 6.51 12.91
CA ILE A 26 9.16 7.03 13.66
C ILE A 26 8.29 7.72 12.62
N ALA A 27 7.22 7.00 12.24
CA ALA A 27 6.03 7.54 11.62
C ALA A 27 6.20 8.17 10.23
N GLN A 28 6.77 7.44 9.27
CA GLN A 28 6.24 7.58 7.91
C GLN A 28 4.82 7.00 7.94
N THR A 29 3.84 7.82 8.31
CA THR A 29 2.43 7.42 8.22
C THR A 29 2.13 7.23 6.75
N SER A 30 2.07 5.98 6.29
CA SER A 30 1.57 5.71 4.94
C SER A 30 0.18 6.35 4.81
N PRO A 31 -0.08 7.14 3.76
CA PRO A 31 -1.36 7.80 3.59
C PRO A 31 -2.48 6.77 3.44
N GLU A 32 -3.69 7.15 3.83
CA GLU A 32 -4.87 6.38 3.44
C GLU A 32 -5.15 6.59 1.94
N ILE A 33 -5.24 5.49 1.20
CA ILE A 33 -5.51 5.47 -0.24
C ILE A 33 -6.81 4.71 -0.46
N ARG A 34 -7.70 5.29 -1.27
CA ARG A 34 -8.96 4.67 -1.68
C ARG A 34 -9.06 4.71 -3.18
N TRP A 35 -9.06 3.54 -3.81
CA TRP A 35 -9.24 3.39 -5.25
C TRP A 35 -10.54 2.65 -5.56
N ARG A 36 -11.06 2.91 -6.74
CA ARG A 36 -12.14 2.19 -7.38
C ARG A 36 -11.54 1.37 -8.52
N LEU A 37 -11.89 0.09 -8.55
CA LEU A 37 -11.52 -0.86 -9.59
C LEU A 37 -12.76 -1.25 -10.37
N THR A 38 -12.82 -0.91 -11.66
CA THR A 38 -13.86 -1.43 -12.55
C THR A 38 -13.37 -2.70 -13.24
N SER A 39 -14.21 -3.74 -13.27
CA SER A 39 -13.90 -5.01 -13.91
C SER A 39 -14.63 -5.13 -15.24
N SER A 40 -13.95 -5.70 -16.25
CA SER A 40 -14.58 -6.10 -17.51
C SER A 40 -15.47 -7.34 -17.37
N PHE A 41 -15.47 -7.99 -16.21
CA PHE A 41 -16.15 -9.26 -15.96
C PHE A 41 -17.39 -9.08 -15.08
N PRO A 42 -18.51 -9.76 -15.38
CA PRO A 42 -19.72 -9.70 -14.58
C PRO A 42 -19.54 -10.44 -13.24
N ARG A 43 -20.36 -10.08 -12.25
CA ARG A 43 -20.30 -10.64 -10.88
C ARG A 43 -20.40 -12.17 -10.83
N GLN A 44 -21.10 -12.78 -11.79
CA GLN A 44 -21.34 -14.21 -11.87
C GLN A 44 -20.08 -15.01 -12.27
N LEU A 45 -19.08 -14.39 -12.89
CA LEU A 45 -17.81 -15.05 -13.22
C LEU A 45 -16.84 -14.99 -12.04
N ASP A 46 -17.18 -15.67 -10.95
CA ASP A 46 -16.42 -15.65 -9.70
C ASP A 46 -14.94 -16.01 -9.87
N THR A 47 -14.60 -16.95 -10.74
CA THR A 47 -13.21 -17.33 -10.99
C THR A 47 -12.35 -16.19 -11.54
N ILE A 48 -12.96 -15.25 -12.27
CA ILE A 48 -12.26 -14.11 -12.85
C ILE A 48 -12.53 -12.87 -12.00
N TYR A 49 -13.78 -12.45 -11.82
CA TYR A 49 -14.13 -11.28 -11.00
C TYR A 49 -13.70 -11.43 -9.53
N GLY A 50 -13.76 -12.64 -8.97
CA GLY A 50 -13.30 -12.93 -7.62
C GLY A 50 -11.79 -12.70 -7.42
N THR A 51 -10.99 -12.71 -8.50
CA THR A 51 -9.56 -12.33 -8.40
C THR A 51 -9.38 -10.85 -8.10
N ALA A 52 -10.25 -9.95 -8.60
CA ALA A 52 -10.20 -8.54 -8.21
C ALA A 52 -10.56 -8.34 -6.74
N GLN A 53 -11.54 -9.09 -6.22
CA GLN A 53 -11.89 -9.05 -4.79
C GLN A 53 -10.75 -9.59 -3.92
N THR A 54 -10.12 -10.68 -4.37
CA THR A 54 -8.96 -11.28 -3.70
C THR A 54 -7.79 -10.31 -3.68
N PHE A 55 -7.51 -9.67 -4.82
CA PHE A 55 -6.50 -8.62 -4.92
C PHE A 55 -6.78 -7.45 -3.99
N ALA A 56 -8.00 -6.91 -4.00
CA ALA A 56 -8.40 -5.81 -3.12
C ALA A 56 -8.23 -6.17 -1.63
N LYS A 57 -8.60 -7.41 -1.25
CA LYS A 57 -8.40 -7.93 0.10
C LYS A 57 -6.92 -8.03 0.45
N MET A 58 -6.09 -8.62 -0.42
CA MET A 58 -4.64 -8.75 -0.20
C MET A 58 -3.96 -7.39 -0.04
N VAL A 59 -4.33 -6.39 -0.85
CA VAL A 59 -3.80 -5.02 -0.73
C VAL A 59 -4.20 -4.40 0.60
N SER A 60 -5.46 -4.56 1.01
CA SER A 60 -5.93 -4.07 2.31
C SER A 60 -5.18 -4.76 3.45
N GLU A 61 -5.00 -6.08 3.42
CA GLU A 61 -4.28 -6.84 4.46
C GLU A 61 -2.80 -6.45 4.53
N ALA A 62 -2.13 -6.33 3.39
CA ALA A 62 -0.71 -5.97 3.31
C ALA A 62 -0.41 -4.53 3.75
N THR A 63 -1.44 -3.67 3.85
CA THR A 63 -1.30 -2.25 4.19
C THR A 63 -1.97 -1.87 5.50
N ASP A 64 -2.34 -2.86 6.33
CA ASP A 64 -3.10 -2.64 7.57
C ASP A 64 -4.38 -1.81 7.34
N GLY A 65 -5.02 -2.02 6.19
CA GLY A 65 -6.23 -1.32 5.76
C GLY A 65 -6.02 0.11 5.26
N LYS A 66 -4.78 0.58 5.13
CA LYS A 66 -4.49 1.94 4.65
C LYS A 66 -4.73 2.10 3.15
N PHE A 67 -4.57 1.04 2.37
CA PHE A 67 -4.93 1.04 0.96
C PHE A 67 -6.14 0.15 0.75
N LYS A 68 -7.29 0.77 0.46
CA LYS A 68 -8.55 0.08 0.17
C LYS A 68 -8.90 0.24 -1.31
N ILE A 69 -9.33 -0.86 -1.92
CA ILE A 69 -9.80 -0.89 -3.30
C ILE A 69 -11.24 -1.39 -3.29
N GLU A 70 -12.16 -0.57 -3.77
CA GLU A 70 -13.56 -0.96 -3.98
C GLU A 70 -13.72 -1.55 -5.38
N THR A 71 -14.36 -2.72 -5.49
CA THR A 71 -14.46 -3.47 -6.74
C THR A 71 -15.87 -3.39 -7.31
N PHE A 72 -15.95 -3.09 -8.60
CA PHE A 72 -17.19 -2.92 -9.34
C PHE A 72 -17.21 -3.91 -10.52
N PRO A 73 -18.24 -4.77 -10.64
CA PRO A 73 -18.38 -5.67 -11.78
C PRO A 73 -18.69 -4.88 -13.08
N ALA A 74 -18.61 -5.59 -14.21
CA ALA A 74 -18.95 -5.02 -15.51
C ALA A 74 -20.34 -4.37 -15.52
N GLY A 75 -20.43 -3.14 -16.04
CA GLY A 75 -21.68 -2.40 -16.20
C GLY A 75 -22.08 -1.55 -14.99
N GLU A 76 -21.41 -1.67 -13.85
CA GLU A 76 -21.77 -0.88 -12.65
C GLU A 76 -21.22 0.56 -12.71
N ILE A 77 -20.01 0.75 -13.25
CA ILE A 77 -19.43 2.08 -13.53
C ILE A 77 -19.46 2.38 -15.03
N VAL A 78 -18.92 1.45 -15.83
CA VAL A 78 -18.87 1.52 -17.29
C VAL A 78 -19.19 0.15 -17.90
N PRO A 79 -19.63 0.10 -19.17
CA PRO A 79 -19.65 -1.14 -19.94
C PRO A 79 -18.31 -1.90 -19.88
N GLY A 80 -18.36 -3.23 -19.83
CA GLY A 80 -17.16 -4.06 -19.56
C GLY A 80 -15.98 -3.85 -20.51
N LEU A 81 -16.23 -3.52 -21.78
CA LEU A 81 -15.18 -3.26 -22.78
C LEU A 81 -14.55 -1.86 -22.68
N GLN A 82 -15.05 -0.99 -21.79
CA GLN A 82 -14.57 0.39 -21.61
C GLN A 82 -13.75 0.56 -20.32
N ALA A 83 -13.34 -0.53 -19.66
CA ALA A 83 -12.61 -0.48 -18.40
C ALA A 83 -11.26 0.28 -18.53
N LEU A 84 -10.51 0.03 -19.61
CA LEU A 84 -9.24 0.72 -19.89
C LEU A 84 -9.46 2.21 -20.23
N ASP A 85 -10.52 2.52 -20.98
CA ASP A 85 -10.88 3.90 -21.30
C ASP A 85 -11.23 4.68 -20.04
N ALA A 86 -11.96 4.06 -19.10
CA ALA A 86 -12.31 4.67 -17.83
C ALA A 86 -11.07 5.00 -16.97
N VAL A 87 -10.06 4.13 -16.96
CA VAL A 87 -8.76 4.41 -16.31
C VAL A 87 -8.03 5.54 -17.04
N SER A 88 -7.97 5.47 -18.37
CA SER A 88 -7.27 6.46 -19.20
C SER A 88 -7.86 7.87 -19.06
N ALA A 89 -9.18 7.96 -18.86
CA ALA A 89 -9.90 9.21 -18.60
C ALA A 89 -9.83 9.66 -17.13
N GLY A 90 -9.21 8.89 -16.22
CA GLY A 90 -9.16 9.18 -14.79
C GLY A 90 -10.51 9.04 -14.08
N THR A 91 -11.47 8.34 -14.67
CA THR A 91 -12.81 8.10 -14.05
C THR A 91 -12.72 7.13 -12.88
N VAL A 92 -11.81 6.16 -12.97
CA VAL A 92 -11.44 5.20 -11.92
C VAL A 92 -9.93 5.05 -11.88
N GLU A 93 -9.39 4.63 -10.75
CA GLU A 93 -7.94 4.60 -10.53
C GLU A 93 -7.30 3.32 -11.08
N CYS A 94 -8.06 2.23 -11.22
CA CYS A 94 -7.58 1.00 -11.83
C CYS A 94 -8.70 0.15 -12.46
N ALA A 95 -8.30 -0.88 -13.22
CA ALA A 95 -9.21 -1.81 -13.86
C ALA A 95 -8.68 -3.25 -13.85
N GLN A 96 -9.59 -4.22 -13.90
CA GLN A 96 -9.31 -5.62 -14.21
C GLN A 96 -9.92 -5.93 -15.59
N THR A 97 -9.08 -6.18 -16.59
CA THR A 97 -9.51 -6.40 -17.97
C THR A 97 -8.72 -7.54 -18.64
N ALA A 98 -9.14 -7.98 -19.83
CA ALA A 98 -8.56 -9.11 -20.58
C ALA A 98 -7.32 -8.72 -21.40
#